data_AF-A0A328BUG2-F1
#
_entry.id   AF-A0A328BUG2-F1
#
_cell.length_a   1.000
_cell.length_b   1.000
_cell.length_c   1.000
_cell.angle_alpha   90.00
_cell.angle_beta   90.00
_cell.angle_gamma   90.00
#
_symmetry.space_group_name_H-M   'P 1'
#
loop_
_entity.id
_entity.type
_entity.pdbx_description
1 polymer ?
#
loop_
_entity_poly.entity_id
_entity_poly.type
_entity_poly.pdbx_seq_one_letter_code
_entity_poly.pdbx_strand_id
1 'polypeptide(L)'
;MLGGLLAACTAQPDPAARAAPTTVRTEPVPASPAAPQLAPASPAAAPVAAAAEPAAETDTADQYETMYVVIADTSRQYRPLRRQMLRLQAVTSQRIDTMGRFYDPKKNLIRLPDNDADEVYAGDYFPRRTPDATLSVEYTTLYTSAHDKSMALVTGIYQEPARADSLLAVVRRTVPTAFRVKTRMFMGCLH
;
A
#
# COMPACT_ATOMS: atom_id res chain seq x y z
N MET A 1 29.91 -27.17 -46.94
CA MET A 1 31.20 -26.59 -46.51
C MET A 1 31.02 -25.07 -46.39
N LEU A 2 31.80 -24.43 -45.51
CA LEU A 2 31.67 -23.07 -44.96
C LEU A 2 30.66 -22.97 -43.79
N GLY A 3 31.02 -22.71 -42.53
CA GLY A 3 32.31 -22.40 -41.90
C GLY A 3 32.30 -21.03 -41.22
N GLY A 4 32.38 -21.02 -39.87
CA GLY A 4 32.77 -19.88 -39.02
C GLY A 4 31.65 -18.89 -38.66
N LEU A 5 31.60 -18.25 -37.49
CA LEU A 5 32.50 -18.16 -36.34
C LEU A 5 31.69 -18.10 -35.03
N LEU A 6 32.20 -18.75 -34.01
CA LEU A 6 31.81 -18.60 -32.60
C LEU A 6 32.49 -17.35 -32.02
N ALA A 7 31.74 -16.52 -31.29
CA ALA A 7 32.30 -15.52 -30.39
C ALA A 7 31.87 -15.85 -28.96
N ALA A 8 32.77 -16.46 -28.20
CA ALA A 8 32.65 -16.68 -26.77
C ALA A 8 33.26 -15.47 -26.05
N CYS A 9 32.45 -14.77 -25.25
CA CYS A 9 32.94 -13.77 -24.30
C CYS A 9 32.99 -14.41 -22.91
N THR A 10 34.19 -14.76 -22.46
CA THR A 10 34.50 -15.09 -21.06
C THR A 10 35.34 -13.97 -20.47
N ALA A 11 34.83 -13.28 -19.45
CA ALA A 11 35.64 -12.44 -18.58
C ALA A 11 35.22 -12.67 -17.12
N GLN A 12 36.23 -13.02 -16.32
CA GLN A 12 36.21 -13.52 -14.96
C GLN A 12 35.90 -12.46 -13.88
N PRO A 13 35.56 -12.91 -12.64
CA PRO A 13 35.24 -12.05 -11.51
C PRO A 13 36.48 -11.41 -10.86
N ASP A 14 36.27 -10.22 -10.30
CA ASP A 14 37.23 -9.44 -9.52
C ASP A 14 37.34 -9.95 -8.07
N PRO A 15 38.52 -10.35 -7.57
CA PRO A 15 38.71 -10.83 -6.20
C PRO A 15 39.67 -9.93 -5.40
N ALA A 16 39.20 -8.86 -4.74
CA ALA A 16 39.86 -8.31 -3.56
C ALA A 16 39.09 -7.14 -2.93
N ALA A 17 38.40 -7.38 -1.82
CA ALA A 17 38.44 -6.48 -0.66
C ALA A 17 37.77 -7.18 0.54
N ARG A 18 38.55 -8.05 1.18
CA ARG A 18 38.35 -8.44 2.58
C ARG A 18 38.53 -7.21 3.46
N ALA A 19 37.57 -6.92 4.33
CA ALA A 19 37.83 -6.29 5.62
C ALA A 19 36.91 -6.91 6.67
N ALA A 20 37.53 -7.22 7.81
CA ALA A 20 37.09 -8.11 8.88
C ALA A 20 35.92 -7.58 9.74
N PRO A 21 35.25 -8.45 10.51
CA PRO A 21 34.14 -8.11 11.37
C PRO A 21 34.60 -7.43 12.68
N THR A 22 34.00 -6.29 13.01
CA THR A 22 34.16 -5.64 14.32
C THR A 22 33.23 -6.30 15.33
N THR A 23 33.79 -7.12 16.21
CA THR A 23 33.15 -7.61 17.44
C THR A 23 33.18 -6.52 18.51
N VAL A 24 32.02 -6.07 19.00
CA VAL A 24 31.93 -5.37 20.29
C VAL A 24 30.74 -5.91 21.10
N ARG A 25 31.11 -6.84 21.99
CA ARG A 25 30.86 -6.85 23.44
C ARG A 25 29.45 -6.54 23.94
N THR A 26 28.74 -7.62 24.25
CA THR A 26 27.61 -7.69 25.17
C THR A 26 28.09 -7.47 26.61
N GLU A 27 27.56 -6.48 27.31
CA GLU A 27 27.61 -6.41 28.78
C GLU A 27 26.20 -6.56 29.36
N PRO A 28 26.01 -7.42 30.38
CA PRO A 28 24.75 -7.54 31.10
C PRO A 28 24.71 -6.54 32.26
N VAL A 29 23.57 -5.88 32.46
CA VAL A 29 23.34 -4.97 33.61
C VAL A 29 22.05 -5.41 34.33
N PRO A 30 22.04 -5.39 35.68
CA PRO A 30 21.23 -6.27 36.52
C PRO A 30 19.81 -5.75 36.84
N ALA A 31 19.01 -6.66 37.40
CA ALA A 31 17.64 -6.45 37.85
C ALA A 31 17.50 -5.77 39.23
N SER A 32 16.31 -5.19 39.43
CA SER A 32 15.61 -4.89 40.70
C SER A 32 15.97 -3.57 41.43
N PRO A 33 15.08 -2.95 42.25
CA PRO A 33 13.80 -3.45 42.77
C PRO A 33 12.60 -2.46 42.84
N ALA A 34 11.44 -3.08 43.13
CA ALA A 34 10.30 -2.66 43.98
C ALA A 34 9.55 -1.32 43.81
N ALA A 35 8.22 -1.47 43.85
CA ALA A 35 7.17 -0.45 43.86
C ALA A 35 7.20 0.51 45.07
N PRO A 36 6.42 1.61 45.01
CA PRO A 36 5.32 1.70 45.97
C PRO A 36 3.95 2.11 45.40
N GLN A 37 3.00 1.66 46.19
CA GLN A 37 1.54 1.73 46.22
C GLN A 37 0.84 3.11 46.14
N LEU A 38 -0.44 2.96 45.74
CA LEU A 38 -1.68 3.57 46.28
C LEU A 38 -2.20 4.90 45.70
N ALA A 39 -3.48 4.78 45.30
CA ALA A 39 -4.42 5.81 44.86
C ALA A 39 -4.78 6.81 45.99
N PRO A 40 -5.59 7.83 45.68
CA PRO A 40 -6.99 7.68 46.04
C PRO A 40 -7.99 8.10 44.95
N ALA A 41 -9.15 7.46 45.03
CA ALA A 41 -10.38 7.76 44.32
C ALA A 41 -11.10 9.01 44.87
N SER A 42 -11.82 9.72 44.01
CA SER A 42 -13.08 10.43 44.32
C SER A 42 -13.58 11.22 43.10
N PRO A 43 -14.88 11.55 42.98
CA PRO A 43 -16.05 10.71 43.20
C PRO A 43 -17.02 10.74 42.01
N ALA A 44 -18.02 9.86 42.09
CA ALA A 44 -19.15 9.74 41.20
C ALA A 44 -19.97 11.04 41.06
N ALA A 45 -20.38 11.35 39.84
CA ALA A 45 -21.53 12.19 39.55
C ALA A 45 -22.55 11.34 38.78
N ALA A 46 -23.78 11.30 39.32
CA ALA A 46 -24.90 10.55 38.79
C ALA A 46 -25.34 11.06 37.41
N PRO A 47 -25.89 10.19 36.53
CA PRO A 47 -26.36 10.59 35.22
C PRO A 47 -27.76 11.22 35.32
N VAL A 48 -27.90 12.46 34.87
CA VAL A 48 -29.21 13.06 34.61
C VAL A 48 -29.68 12.54 33.25
N ALA A 49 -30.75 11.77 33.28
CA ALA A 49 -31.49 11.33 32.10
C ALA A 49 -32.04 12.56 31.37
N ALA A 50 -31.41 12.90 30.25
CA ALA A 50 -32.02 13.70 29.20
C ALA A 50 -32.37 12.72 28.08
N ALA A 51 -33.67 12.54 27.84
CA ALA A 51 -34.20 11.82 26.71
C ALA A 51 -33.66 12.47 25.43
N ALA A 52 -32.67 11.82 24.81
CA ALA A 52 -32.25 12.13 23.47
C ALA A 52 -33.31 11.55 22.52
N GLU A 53 -34.05 12.44 21.87
CA GLU A 53 -34.80 12.11 20.67
C GLU A 53 -33.84 11.43 19.67
N PRO A 54 -34.20 10.30 19.04
CA PRO A 54 -33.32 9.68 18.08
C PRO A 54 -33.23 10.59 16.85
N ALA A 55 -32.13 11.34 16.77
CA ALA A 55 -31.70 11.93 15.52
C ALA A 55 -31.55 10.78 14.51
N ALA A 56 -32.35 10.83 13.45
CA ALA A 56 -32.26 9.87 12.36
C ALA A 56 -30.87 10.00 11.70
N GLU A 57 -29.94 9.13 12.11
CA GLU A 57 -28.70 8.86 11.39
C GLU A 57 -29.06 8.32 10.00
N THR A 58 -29.09 9.23 9.03
CA THR A 58 -29.45 8.94 7.64
C THR A 58 -28.21 8.42 6.90
N ASP A 59 -28.28 7.14 6.52
CA ASP A 59 -27.99 6.60 5.17
C ASP A 59 -26.58 6.76 4.56
N THR A 60 -25.60 7.26 5.30
CA THR A 60 -24.20 7.37 4.82
C THR A 60 -23.36 6.13 5.09
N ALA A 61 -23.72 5.32 6.10
CA ALA A 61 -23.01 4.09 6.43
C ALA A 61 -23.09 3.03 5.32
N ASP A 62 -24.21 3.02 4.59
CA ASP A 62 -24.53 2.05 3.54
C ASP A 62 -23.67 2.26 2.28
N GLN A 63 -23.07 3.44 2.15
CA GLN A 63 -22.18 3.77 1.03
C GLN A 63 -20.71 3.45 1.32
N TYR A 64 -20.38 2.83 2.46
CA TYR A 64 -19.01 2.43 2.78
C TYR A 64 -18.90 0.93 3.00
N GLU A 65 -17.93 0.32 2.33
CA GLU A 65 -17.63 -1.09 2.47
C GLU A 65 -16.27 -1.32 3.14
N THR A 66 -16.15 -2.45 3.83
CA THR A 66 -14.85 -2.89 4.35
C THR A 66 -14.09 -3.61 3.24
N MET A 67 -12.94 -3.07 2.86
CA MET A 67 -12.07 -3.63 1.83
C MET A 67 -10.72 -4.03 2.41
N TYR A 68 -10.10 -5.02 1.76
CA TYR A 68 -8.78 -5.53 2.05
C TYR A 68 -7.88 -5.30 0.84
N VAL A 69 -6.93 -4.39 0.98
CA VAL A 69 -6.05 -3.96 -0.11
C VAL A 69 -4.67 -4.55 0.09
N VAL A 70 -4.16 -5.22 -0.94
CA VAL A 70 -2.79 -5.76 -0.95
C VAL A 70 -1.87 -4.74 -1.60
N ILE A 71 -0.87 -4.30 -0.85
CA ILE A 71 0.11 -3.28 -1.25
C ILE A 71 1.48 -3.95 -1.31
N ALA A 72 2.10 -3.91 -2.49
CA ALA A 72 3.45 -4.44 -2.65
C ALA A 72 4.50 -3.52 -2.02
N ASP A 73 4.41 -2.22 -2.28
CA ASP A 73 5.33 -1.22 -1.75
C ASP A 73 4.70 0.18 -1.79
N THR A 74 5.32 1.13 -1.09
CA THR A 74 4.92 2.54 -1.11
C THR A 74 6.13 3.43 -1.40
N SER A 75 5.91 4.56 -2.08
CA SER A 75 6.97 5.52 -2.37
C SER A 75 6.40 6.90 -2.69
N ARG A 76 7.21 7.95 -2.51
CA ARG A 76 6.93 9.28 -3.08
C ARG A 76 7.38 9.41 -4.54
N GLN A 77 8.02 8.37 -5.09
CA GLN A 77 8.49 8.36 -6.47
C GLN A 77 7.70 7.34 -7.29
N TYR A 78 7.10 7.79 -8.38
CA TYR A 78 6.29 6.93 -9.26
C TYR A 78 7.12 5.88 -10.01
N ARG A 79 8.30 6.28 -10.52
CA ARG A 79 9.12 5.43 -11.41
C ARG A 79 9.58 4.11 -10.75
N PRO A 80 10.08 4.10 -9.49
CA PRO A 80 10.36 2.85 -8.79
C PRO A 80 9.16 1.92 -8.69
N LEU A 81 7.99 2.44 -8.28
CA LEU A 81 6.76 1.65 -8.19
C LEU A 81 6.34 1.08 -9.54
N ARG A 82 6.41 1.87 -10.62
CA ARG A 82 6.11 1.37 -11.97
C ARG A 82 7.05 0.25 -12.42
N ARG A 83 8.35 0.32 -12.11
CA ARG A 83 9.28 -0.78 -12.43
C ARG A 83 8.93 -2.05 -11.66
N GLN A 84 8.58 -1.91 -10.39
CA GLN A 84 8.17 -3.04 -9.56
C GLN A 84 6.83 -3.63 -10.01
N MET A 85 5.90 -2.79 -10.46
CA MET A 85 4.63 -3.19 -11.07
C MET A 85 4.85 -4.08 -12.29
N LEU A 86 5.75 -3.69 -13.19
CA LEU A 86 6.09 -4.49 -14.38
C LEU A 86 6.77 -5.82 -14.02
N ARG A 87 7.61 -5.84 -12.97
CA ARG A 87 8.19 -7.09 -12.45
C ARG A 87 7.12 -8.01 -11.87
N LEU A 88 6.18 -7.47 -11.10
CA LEU A 88 5.06 -8.23 -10.55
C LEU A 88 4.17 -8.79 -11.65
N GLN A 89 3.83 -7.97 -12.66
CA GLN A 89 3.07 -8.43 -13.83
C GLN A 89 3.72 -9.66 -14.48
N ALA A 90 5.04 -9.63 -14.68
CA ALA A 90 5.77 -10.72 -15.31
C ALA A 90 5.73 -12.03 -14.50
N VAL A 91 5.66 -11.96 -13.16
CA VAL A 91 5.70 -13.16 -12.30
C VAL A 91 4.31 -13.64 -11.87
N THR A 92 3.33 -12.74 -11.73
CA THR A 92 1.97 -13.08 -11.28
C THR A 92 0.98 -13.19 -12.44
N SER A 93 1.34 -12.75 -13.64
CA SER A 93 0.44 -12.61 -14.79
C SER A 93 -0.79 -11.72 -14.51
N GLN A 94 -0.76 -10.92 -13.45
CA GLN A 94 -1.82 -9.96 -13.16
C GLN A 94 -1.86 -8.87 -14.24
N ARG A 95 -3.06 -8.50 -14.66
CA ARG A 95 -3.26 -7.37 -15.57
C ARG A 95 -2.90 -6.06 -14.87
N ILE A 96 -2.33 -5.12 -15.61
CA ILE A 96 -2.23 -3.73 -15.18
C ILE A 96 -3.51 -3.03 -15.61
N ASP A 97 -4.15 -2.32 -14.69
CA ASP A 97 -5.30 -1.47 -14.97
C ASP A 97 -5.11 -0.12 -14.30
N THR A 98 -4.88 0.91 -15.10
CA THR A 98 -4.75 2.30 -14.62
C THR A 98 -6.06 3.06 -14.73
N MET A 99 -7.13 2.44 -15.22
CA MET A 99 -8.43 3.07 -15.51
C MET A 99 -8.27 4.35 -16.35
N GLY A 100 -7.40 4.32 -17.37
CA GLY A 100 -7.12 5.47 -18.23
C GLY A 100 -6.16 6.51 -17.63
N ARG A 101 -5.79 6.41 -16.35
CA ARG A 101 -4.85 7.32 -15.71
C ARG A 101 -3.42 7.13 -16.20
N PHE A 102 -2.65 8.21 -16.19
CA PHE A 102 -1.20 8.21 -16.39
C PHE A 102 -0.51 9.13 -15.39
N TYR A 103 0.81 8.94 -15.23
CA TYR A 103 1.62 9.84 -14.40
C TYR A 103 2.15 10.99 -15.23
N ASP A 104 1.79 12.21 -14.86
CA ASP A 104 2.30 13.46 -15.41
C ASP A 104 3.54 13.89 -14.63
N PRO A 105 4.76 13.80 -15.21
CA PRO A 105 5.98 14.19 -14.52
C PRO A 105 6.13 15.71 -14.35
N LYS A 106 5.43 16.52 -15.16
CA LYS A 106 5.47 17.99 -15.04
C LYS A 106 4.64 18.45 -13.86
N LYS A 107 3.48 17.81 -13.64
CA LYS A 107 2.57 18.10 -12.52
C LYS A 107 2.88 17.27 -11.26
N ASN A 108 3.70 16.21 -11.38
CA ASN A 108 3.94 15.23 -10.32
C ASN A 108 2.61 14.63 -9.81
N LEU A 109 1.75 14.21 -10.73
CA LEU A 109 0.35 13.83 -10.49
C LEU A 109 -0.01 12.59 -11.30
N ILE A 110 -0.74 11.66 -10.67
CA ILE A 110 -1.45 10.59 -11.39
C ILE A 110 -2.80 11.16 -11.78
N ARG A 111 -3.13 11.21 -13.08
CA ARG A 111 -4.34 11.87 -13.58
C ARG A 111 -4.92 11.22 -14.82
N LEU A 112 -6.20 11.49 -15.05
CA LEU A 112 -6.86 11.27 -16.33
C LEU A 112 -6.38 12.30 -17.38
N PRO A 113 -6.58 12.04 -18.68
CA PRO A 113 -6.41 13.04 -19.73
C PRO A 113 -7.23 14.31 -19.47
N ASP A 114 -6.74 15.45 -19.98
CA ASP A 114 -7.47 16.73 -19.87
C ASP A 114 -8.78 16.76 -20.67
N ASN A 115 -8.96 15.81 -21.59
CA ASN A 115 -10.13 15.66 -22.45
C ASN A 115 -10.90 14.36 -22.15
N ASP A 116 -10.85 13.88 -20.91
CA ASP A 116 -11.65 12.73 -20.48
C ASP A 116 -13.16 13.02 -20.64
N ALA A 117 -13.96 11.98 -20.87
CA ALA A 117 -15.40 12.13 -21.04
C ALA A 117 -16.09 12.50 -19.72
N ASP A 118 -15.48 12.15 -18.59
CA ASP A 118 -15.89 12.61 -17.28
C ASP A 118 -15.27 13.99 -17.01
N GLU A 119 -16.03 15.05 -17.30
CA GLU A 119 -15.58 16.44 -17.15
C GLU A 119 -15.18 16.79 -15.70
N VAL A 120 -15.70 16.08 -14.70
CA VAL A 120 -15.43 16.34 -13.28
C VAL A 120 -14.04 15.85 -12.88
N TYR A 121 -13.56 14.77 -13.50
CA TYR A 121 -12.24 14.19 -13.24
C TYR A 121 -11.23 14.42 -14.37
N ALA A 122 -11.62 15.09 -15.45
CA ALA A 122 -10.73 15.45 -16.54
C ALA A 122 -9.50 16.22 -16.04
N GLY A 123 -8.31 15.69 -16.31
CA GLY A 123 -7.05 16.25 -15.85
C GLY A 123 -6.70 16.02 -14.38
N ASP A 124 -7.57 15.35 -13.62
CA ASP A 124 -7.47 15.08 -12.18
C ASP A 124 -7.37 13.57 -11.86
N TYR A 125 -7.22 13.26 -10.57
CA TYR A 125 -7.12 11.88 -10.09
C TYR A 125 -8.49 11.25 -9.84
N PHE A 126 -8.77 10.13 -10.51
CA PHE A 126 -9.94 9.30 -10.25
C PHE A 126 -9.57 8.06 -9.42
N PRO A 127 -10.18 7.78 -8.26
CA PRO A 127 -9.76 6.70 -7.37
C PRO A 127 -10.19 5.30 -7.84
N ARG A 128 -9.29 4.32 -7.71
CA ARG A 128 -9.62 2.90 -7.89
C ARG A 128 -10.25 2.32 -6.62
N ARG A 129 -11.51 1.89 -6.73
CA ARG A 129 -12.31 1.37 -5.61
C ARG A 129 -12.91 -0.02 -5.84
N THR A 130 -13.01 -0.44 -7.10
CA THR A 130 -13.60 -1.73 -7.49
C THR A 130 -12.76 -2.90 -6.99
N PRO A 131 -13.37 -3.93 -6.38
CA PRO A 131 -12.66 -5.17 -6.02
C PRO A 131 -12.20 -5.94 -7.26
N ASP A 132 -10.89 -6.04 -7.44
CA ASP A 132 -10.26 -6.79 -8.51
C ASP A 132 -8.78 -7.10 -8.22
N ALA A 133 -8.21 -8.03 -8.99
CA ALA A 133 -6.83 -8.52 -8.83
C ALA A 133 -5.87 -7.88 -9.84
N THR A 134 -6.05 -6.60 -10.17
CA THR A 134 -5.19 -5.87 -11.11
C THR A 134 -4.11 -5.05 -10.40
N LEU A 135 -3.03 -4.77 -11.12
CA LEU A 135 -1.91 -3.97 -10.68
C LEU A 135 -2.13 -2.51 -11.06
N SER A 136 -1.93 -1.60 -10.10
CA SER A 136 -1.93 -0.16 -10.37
C SER A 136 -1.10 0.61 -9.35
N VAL A 137 -0.70 1.83 -9.73
CA VAL A 137 -0.09 2.77 -8.79
C VAL A 137 -1.14 3.80 -8.43
N GLU A 138 -1.40 3.95 -7.14
CA GLU A 138 -2.50 4.76 -6.59
C GLU A 138 -1.98 5.65 -5.46
N TYR A 139 -2.76 6.63 -5.01
CA TYR A 139 -2.42 7.41 -3.81
C TYR A 139 -2.65 6.58 -2.54
N THR A 140 -1.64 6.49 -1.68
CA THR A 140 -1.68 5.66 -0.45
C THR A 140 -2.79 6.11 0.51
N THR A 141 -3.06 7.42 0.53
CA THR A 141 -4.07 8.06 1.39
C THR A 141 -5.49 7.54 1.15
N LEU A 142 -5.78 6.92 0.01
CA LEU A 142 -7.07 6.28 -0.26
C LEU A 142 -7.31 5.05 0.59
N TYR A 143 -6.24 4.39 1.05
CA TYR A 143 -6.34 3.09 1.71
C TYR A 143 -5.92 3.14 3.17
N THR A 144 -4.98 4.03 3.51
CA THR A 144 -4.47 4.17 4.88
C THR A 144 -3.88 5.56 5.08
N SER A 145 -3.79 6.00 6.33
CA SER A 145 -3.14 7.25 6.70
C SER A 145 -1.71 7.29 6.18
N ALA A 146 -1.40 8.29 5.36
CA ALA A 146 -0.10 8.47 4.74
C ALA A 146 0.10 9.96 4.40
N HIS A 147 1.31 10.28 3.95
CA HIS A 147 1.60 11.59 3.37
C HIS A 147 0.87 11.75 2.03
N ASP A 148 0.35 12.94 1.70
CA ASP A 148 -0.50 13.20 0.52
C ASP A 148 0.13 12.79 -0.82
N LYS A 149 1.45 12.99 -0.95
CA LYS A 149 2.23 12.58 -2.13
C LYS A 149 2.74 11.14 -2.10
N SER A 150 2.36 10.36 -1.09
CA SER A 150 2.70 8.94 -1.00
C SER A 150 1.85 8.16 -1.99
N MET A 151 2.50 7.34 -2.80
CA MET A 151 1.87 6.42 -3.73
C MET A 151 2.09 4.98 -3.26
N ALA A 152 1.13 4.11 -3.55
CA ALA A 152 1.17 2.68 -3.28
C ALA A 152 1.14 1.92 -4.60
N LEU A 153 1.91 0.83 -4.69
CA LEU A 153 1.71 -0.19 -5.70
C LEU A 153 0.66 -1.18 -5.18
N VAL A 154 -0.58 -0.98 -5.61
CA VAL A 154 -1.72 -1.83 -5.28
C VAL A 154 -1.71 -3.04 -6.19
N THR A 155 -1.80 -4.23 -5.60
CA THR A 155 -1.83 -5.50 -6.34
C THR A 155 -3.21 -6.16 -6.34
N GLY A 156 -4.12 -5.73 -5.47
CA GLY A 156 -5.51 -6.15 -5.50
C GLY A 156 -6.34 -5.54 -4.37
N ILE A 157 -7.64 -5.46 -4.62
CA ILE A 157 -8.66 -4.99 -3.68
C ILE A 157 -9.70 -6.11 -3.53
N TYR A 158 -10.00 -6.51 -2.30
CA TYR A 158 -10.91 -7.62 -2.03
C TYR A 158 -11.90 -7.26 -0.92
N GLN A 159 -13.15 -7.71 -1.05
CA GLN A 159 -14.10 -7.73 0.07
C GLN A 159 -13.77 -8.87 1.06
N GLU A 160 -13.27 -10.00 0.55
CA GLU A 160 -12.93 -11.17 1.36
C GLU A 160 -11.46 -11.14 1.84
N PRO A 161 -11.19 -11.19 3.16
CA PRO A 161 -9.83 -11.16 3.69
C PRO A 161 -8.97 -12.34 3.23
N ALA A 162 -9.56 -13.53 3.10
CA ALA A 162 -8.85 -14.75 2.70
C ALA A 162 -8.30 -14.67 1.28
N ARG A 163 -9.01 -14.00 0.36
CA ARG A 163 -8.53 -13.77 -1.01
C ARG A 163 -7.35 -12.81 -1.04
N ALA A 164 -7.42 -11.74 -0.23
CA ALA A 164 -6.30 -10.82 -0.05
C ALA A 164 -5.06 -11.52 0.56
N ASP A 165 -5.25 -12.38 1.56
CA ASP A 165 -4.16 -13.15 2.17
C ASP A 165 -3.51 -14.13 1.18
N SER A 166 -4.33 -14.77 0.33
CA SER A 166 -3.86 -15.65 -0.74
C SER A 166 -2.99 -14.89 -1.75
N LEU A 167 -3.43 -13.72 -2.22
CA LEU A 167 -2.62 -12.89 -3.11
C LEU A 167 -1.35 -12.40 -2.42
N LEU A 168 -1.45 -11.95 -1.17
CA LEU A 168 -0.31 -11.45 -0.41
C LEU A 168 0.80 -12.51 -0.28
N ALA A 169 0.45 -13.77 -0.04
CA ALA A 169 1.39 -14.88 0.01
C ALA A 169 2.15 -15.08 -1.31
N VAL A 170 1.48 -14.87 -2.46
CA VAL A 170 2.10 -14.92 -3.79
C VAL A 170 3.02 -13.72 -4.00
N VAL A 171 2.54 -12.50 -3.73
CA VAL A 171 3.31 -11.26 -3.91
C VAL A 171 4.57 -11.24 -3.04
N ARG A 172 4.50 -11.76 -1.81
CA ARG A 172 5.64 -11.82 -0.88
C ARG A 172 6.82 -12.66 -1.36
N ARG A 173 6.61 -13.57 -2.31
CA ARG A 173 7.71 -14.33 -2.94
C ARG A 173 8.65 -13.43 -3.76
N THR A 174 8.14 -12.30 -4.24
CA THR A 174 8.91 -11.32 -5.02
C THR A 174 9.18 -10.05 -4.23
N VAL A 175 8.25 -9.65 -3.37
CA VAL A 175 8.31 -8.42 -2.59
C VAL A 175 8.05 -8.76 -1.12
N PRO A 176 9.08 -9.14 -0.34
CA PRO A 176 8.90 -9.63 1.03
C PRO A 176 8.25 -8.61 1.98
N THR A 177 8.41 -7.32 1.69
CA THR A 177 7.84 -6.20 2.45
C THR A 177 6.37 -5.93 2.16
N ALA A 178 5.76 -6.64 1.20
CA ALA A 178 4.35 -6.48 0.87
C ALA A 178 3.45 -6.74 2.09
N PHE A 179 2.36 -5.98 2.16
CA PHE A 179 1.43 -5.99 3.29
C PHE A 179 -0.02 -5.82 2.81
N ARG A 180 -0.95 -6.13 3.72
CA ARG A 180 -2.39 -5.91 3.52
C ARG A 180 -2.88 -4.84 4.47
N VAL A 181 -3.76 -3.97 4.00
CA VAL A 181 -4.50 -3.02 4.83
C VAL A 181 -5.99 -3.35 4.81
N LYS A 182 -6.66 -3.19 5.95
CA LYS A 182 -8.12 -3.18 6.06
C LYS A 182 -8.55 -1.72 6.06
N THR A 183 -9.48 -1.36 5.18
CA THR A 183 -9.93 0.04 5.04
C THR A 183 -11.44 0.13 4.84
N ARG A 184 -12.03 1.26 5.24
CA ARG A 184 -13.43 1.62 4.94
C ARG A 184 -13.41 2.46 3.67
N MET A 185 -13.88 1.89 2.58
CA MET A 185 -13.86 2.51 1.26
C MET A 185 -15.25 3.00 0.91
N PHE A 186 -15.36 4.27 0.51
CA PHE A 186 -16.61 4.79 -0.04
C PHE A 186 -16.91 4.07 -1.35
N MET A 187 -18.10 3.53 -1.53
CA MET A 187 -18.58 2.79 -2.71
C MET A 187 -19.75 3.51 -3.41
N GLY A 188 -20.19 4.67 -2.89
CA GLY A 188 -21.19 5.51 -3.56
C GLY A 188 -20.71 6.07 -4.91
N CYS A 189 -21.61 6.75 -5.61
CA CYS A 189 -21.32 7.38 -6.89
C CYS A 189 -20.24 8.46 -6.75
N LEU A 190 -19.30 8.46 -7.69
CA LEU A 190 -18.39 9.58 -7.93
C LEU A 190 -18.93 10.25 -9.19
N HIS A 191 -19.28 11.52 -9.07
CA HIS A 191 -19.91 12.36 -10.08
C HIS A 191 -19.62 13.82 -9.72
#